data_AF-A0A7S4AYW7-F1
#
_entry.id   AF-A0A7S4AYW7-F1
#
_cell.length_a   1.000
_cell.length_b   1.000
_cell.length_c   1.000
_cell.angle_alpha   90.00
_cell.angle_beta   90.00
_cell.angle_gamma   90.00
#
_symmetry.space_group_name_H-M   'P 1'
#
loop_
_entity.id
_entity.type
_entity.pdbx_description
1 polymer ?
#
loop_
_entity_poly.entity_id
_entity_poly.type
_entity_poly.pdbx_seq_one_letter_code
_entity_poly.pdbx_strand_id
1 'polypeptide(L)'
;DVLPFSKNGSVLVACSGADNLGLLMGGWSLAWQGTSSSDADGARGSTVLRGLQRQSGCQSCIHHSPTGEAAAGEHVSVAVAVVTEAPYAEGFGDAERSPVPLSEADAACIARLHERDPALPIVLVTVSGRAMDVAKYVNGASGVAAVVASWLPGSEGGDGIAEVLY
;
A
#
# COMPACT_ATOMS: atom_id res chain seq x y z
N ASP A 1 -10.31 1.77 17.64
CA ASP A 1 -10.05 1.04 16.39
C ASP A 1 -9.77 2.01 15.26
N VAL A 2 -8.81 1.69 14.37
CA VAL A 2 -8.35 2.58 13.28
C VAL A 2 -9.16 2.42 11.98
N LEU A 3 -9.84 1.28 11.81
CA LEU A 3 -10.71 0.98 10.66
C LEU A 3 -12.17 0.84 11.13
N PRO A 4 -13.17 1.24 10.30
CA PRO A 4 -13.02 1.96 9.03
C PRO A 4 -12.67 3.46 9.24
N PHE A 5 -12.19 4.12 8.19
CA PHE A 5 -11.79 5.52 8.22
C PHE A 5 -12.99 6.47 8.28
N SER A 6 -12.86 7.51 9.09
CA SER A 6 -13.80 8.63 9.07
C SER A 6 -13.65 9.44 7.78
N LYS A 7 -14.77 9.96 7.26
CA LYS A 7 -14.76 10.92 6.15
C LYS A 7 -14.24 12.31 6.56
N ASN A 8 -14.15 12.60 7.85
CA ASN A 8 -13.81 13.92 8.40
C ASN A 8 -12.32 14.08 8.77
N GLY A 9 -11.41 13.38 8.10
CA GLY A 9 -9.97 13.47 8.35
C GLY A 9 -9.15 13.26 7.08
N SER A 10 -7.91 13.71 7.11
CA SER A 10 -6.97 13.48 6.01
C SER A 10 -6.25 12.14 6.16
N VAL A 11 -5.88 11.53 5.03
CA VAL A 11 -5.15 10.26 4.95
C VAL A 11 -3.83 10.50 4.22
N LEU A 12 -2.75 9.96 4.75
CA LEU A 12 -1.46 9.90 4.06
C LEU A 12 -1.28 8.51 3.46
N VAL A 13 -1.23 8.38 2.14
CA VAL A 13 -0.93 7.10 1.45
C VAL A 13 0.52 7.08 0.99
N ALA A 14 1.21 5.97 1.19
CA ALA A 14 2.66 5.88 1.03
C ALA A 14 3.13 4.47 0.63
N CYS A 15 4.43 4.38 0.32
CA CYS A 15 5.17 3.17 -0.05
C CYS A 15 4.87 2.67 -1.48
N SER A 16 5.53 1.58 -1.88
CA SER A 16 5.67 1.17 -3.29
C SER A 16 4.35 1.02 -4.05
N GLY A 17 3.30 0.50 -3.39
CA GLY A 17 2.01 0.19 -4.01
C GLY A 17 1.00 1.34 -3.98
N ALA A 18 1.34 2.50 -3.39
CA ALA A 18 0.38 3.58 -3.15
C ALA A 18 -0.30 4.05 -4.44
N ASP A 19 0.48 4.29 -5.49
CA ASP A 19 -0.01 4.76 -6.79
C ASP A 19 0.62 3.97 -7.94
N ASN A 20 0.52 2.64 -7.89
CA ASN A 20 1.09 1.77 -8.92
C ASN A 20 0.13 0.64 -9.31
N LEU A 21 -0.47 0.74 -10.50
CA LEU A 21 -1.44 -0.24 -10.98
C LEU A 21 -0.78 -1.58 -11.34
N GLY A 22 0.42 -1.55 -11.93
CA GLY A 22 1.15 -2.76 -12.30
C GLY A 22 1.41 -3.68 -11.12
N LEU A 23 1.81 -3.09 -9.98
CA LEU A 23 2.05 -3.83 -8.74
C LEU A 23 0.77 -4.45 -8.14
N LEU A 24 -0.40 -3.84 -8.34
CA LEU A 24 -1.68 -4.42 -7.88
C LEU A 24 -2.11 -5.64 -8.71
N MET A 25 -1.67 -5.71 -9.97
CA MET A 25 -2.07 -6.77 -10.89
C MET A 25 -1.16 -8.00 -10.85
N GLY A 26 0.14 -7.82 -10.58
CA GLY A 26 1.10 -8.93 -10.50
C GLY A 26 1.45 -9.54 -11.86
N GLY A 27 1.96 -10.79 -11.83
CA GLY A 27 2.28 -11.55 -13.05
C GLY A 27 1.06 -11.87 -13.90
N TRP A 28 1.29 -12.32 -15.14
CA TRP A 28 0.23 -12.63 -16.12
C TRP A 28 -0.71 -11.46 -16.47
N SER A 29 -0.32 -10.23 -16.17
CA SER A 29 -1.08 -9.01 -16.45
C SER A 29 -0.31 -8.14 -17.42
N LEU A 30 -0.83 -7.98 -18.65
CA LEU A 30 -0.22 -7.29 -19.81
C LEU A 30 1.05 -7.96 -20.36
N ALA A 31 1.91 -8.47 -19.50
CA ALA A 31 3.09 -9.26 -19.82
C ALA A 31 3.18 -10.48 -18.90
N TRP A 32 3.99 -11.46 -19.29
CA TRP A 32 4.17 -12.71 -18.54
C TRP A 32 4.59 -12.45 -17.09
N GLN A 33 5.67 -11.68 -16.88
CA GLN A 33 6.15 -11.30 -15.56
C GLN A 33 5.38 -10.10 -14.97
N GLY A 34 4.33 -9.63 -15.63
CA GLY A 34 3.64 -8.39 -15.28
C GLY A 34 4.47 -7.15 -15.62
N THR A 35 4.09 -6.02 -15.01
CA THR A 35 4.76 -4.73 -15.17
C THR A 35 4.84 -4.02 -13.83
N SER A 36 5.95 -3.32 -13.58
CA SER A 36 6.08 -2.43 -12.43
C SER A 36 5.76 -0.97 -12.79
N SER A 37 5.32 -0.70 -14.03
CA SER A 37 4.90 0.65 -14.44
C SER A 37 3.68 1.10 -13.65
N SER A 38 3.72 2.32 -13.14
CA SER A 38 2.63 2.86 -12.31
C SER A 38 1.32 3.03 -13.08
N ASP A 39 1.40 3.33 -14.38
CA ASP A 39 0.26 3.42 -15.30
C ASP A 39 -0.10 2.08 -15.96
N ALA A 40 0.61 1.01 -15.61
CA ALA A 40 0.50 -0.31 -16.19
C ALA A 40 0.41 -0.28 -17.74
N ASP A 41 1.38 0.38 -18.38
CA ASP A 41 1.52 0.42 -19.84
C ASP A 41 0.24 0.93 -20.56
N GLY A 42 -0.49 1.84 -19.91
CA GLY A 42 -1.73 2.45 -20.41
C GLY A 42 -3.00 1.64 -20.14
N ALA A 43 -2.94 0.59 -19.32
CA ALA A 43 -4.12 -0.16 -18.91
C ALA A 43 -5.08 0.67 -18.07
N ARG A 44 -6.35 0.28 -18.08
CA ARG A 44 -7.39 0.90 -17.25
C ARG A 44 -7.43 0.23 -15.89
N GLY A 45 -7.62 1.03 -14.84
CA GLY A 45 -7.78 0.54 -13.48
C GLY A 45 -7.66 1.65 -12.44
N SER A 46 -7.74 1.23 -11.19
CA SER A 46 -7.65 2.07 -9.99
C SER A 46 -6.43 1.70 -9.16
N THR A 47 -5.59 2.70 -8.87
CA THR A 47 -4.55 2.58 -7.84
C THR A 47 -5.15 2.84 -6.46
N VAL A 48 -4.47 2.44 -5.38
CA VAL A 48 -4.97 2.68 -4.01
C VAL A 48 -5.13 4.17 -3.73
N LEU A 49 -4.19 5.01 -4.18
CA LEU A 49 -4.30 6.47 -4.11
C LEU A 49 -5.59 6.98 -4.76
N ARG A 50 -5.88 6.54 -6.00
CA ARG A 50 -7.07 6.97 -6.73
C ARG A 50 -8.36 6.48 -6.07
N GLY A 51 -8.37 5.25 -5.57
CA GLY A 51 -9.49 4.69 -4.83
C GLY A 51 -9.79 5.48 -3.55
N LEU A 52 -8.77 5.78 -2.75
CA LEU A 52 -8.92 6.59 -1.53
C LEU A 52 -9.40 8.02 -1.85
N GLN A 53 -8.89 8.62 -2.92
CA GLN A 53 -9.34 9.94 -3.39
C GLN A 53 -10.82 9.94 -3.79
N ARG A 54 -11.29 8.90 -4.49
CA ARG A 54 -12.71 8.76 -4.84
C ARG A 54 -13.57 8.53 -3.61
N GLN A 55 -13.17 7.56 -2.78
CA GLN A 55 -13.97 7.12 -1.65
C GLN A 55 -14.04 8.21 -0.56
N SER A 56 -12.99 8.99 -0.34
CA SER A 56 -13.03 10.13 0.60
C SER A 56 -13.98 11.25 0.17
N GLY A 57 -14.25 11.40 -1.12
CA GLY A 57 -14.97 12.56 -1.66
C GLY A 57 -14.18 13.88 -1.58
N CYS A 58 -12.92 13.85 -1.14
CA CYS A 58 -12.06 15.01 -0.96
C CYS A 58 -10.63 14.71 -1.44
N GLN A 59 -10.32 15.06 -2.68
CA GLN A 59 -8.99 14.80 -3.26
C GLN A 59 -7.86 15.49 -2.47
N SER A 60 -8.09 16.70 -1.94
CA SER A 60 -7.11 17.44 -1.14
C SER A 60 -6.90 16.88 0.26
N CYS A 61 -7.77 15.97 0.72
CA CYS A 61 -7.64 15.30 2.01
C CYS A 61 -6.80 14.01 1.92
N ILE A 62 -6.44 13.57 0.70
CA ILE A 62 -5.56 12.42 0.48
C ILE A 62 -4.19 12.93 0.06
N HIS A 63 -3.22 12.77 0.95
CA HIS A 63 -1.83 13.12 0.71
C HIS A 63 -1.06 11.90 0.23
N HIS A 64 -0.22 12.07 -0.78
CA HIS A 64 0.62 10.99 -1.30
C HIS A 64 2.09 11.23 -0.94
N SER A 65 2.73 10.26 -0.31
CA SER A 65 4.17 10.27 -0.05
C SER A 65 4.80 8.92 -0.39
N PRO A 66 5.29 8.72 -1.63
CA PRO A 66 5.79 7.42 -2.09
C PRO A 66 6.87 6.79 -1.19
N THR A 67 7.72 7.62 -0.55
CA THR A 67 8.84 7.17 0.29
C THR A 67 8.61 7.41 1.79
N GLY A 68 7.46 7.98 2.18
CA GLY A 68 7.21 8.44 3.55
C GLY A 68 8.01 9.70 3.94
N GLU A 69 8.57 10.43 2.97
CA GLU A 69 9.43 11.61 3.23
C GLU A 69 8.71 12.95 3.17
N ALA A 70 7.59 13.01 2.45
CA ALA A 70 6.85 14.26 2.28
C ALA A 70 6.12 14.63 3.57
N ALA A 71 6.00 15.94 3.84
CA ALA A 71 5.17 16.41 4.92
C ALA A 71 3.72 16.00 4.67
N ALA A 72 3.08 15.45 5.70
CA ALA A 72 1.65 15.30 5.74
C ALA A 72 1.03 16.72 5.79
N GLY A 73 -0.14 16.91 5.17
CA GLY A 73 -0.90 18.15 5.42
C GLY A 73 -1.24 18.30 6.91
N GLU A 74 -1.72 19.48 7.31
CA GLU A 74 -2.27 19.63 8.66
C GLU A 74 -3.42 18.62 8.88
N HIS A 75 -3.46 17.99 10.06
CA HIS A 75 -4.54 17.07 10.48
C HIS A 75 -4.66 15.72 9.74
N VAL A 76 -3.54 15.08 9.37
CA VAL A 76 -3.59 13.67 8.96
C VAL A 76 -3.95 12.77 10.14
N SER A 77 -4.96 11.93 9.93
CA SER A 77 -5.56 11.07 10.95
C SER A 77 -5.05 9.62 10.92
N VAL A 78 -4.58 9.17 9.74
CA VAL A 78 -4.05 7.83 9.52
C VAL A 78 -3.10 7.81 8.34
N ALA A 79 -2.07 6.96 8.40
CA ALA A 79 -1.24 6.62 7.26
C ALA A 79 -1.61 5.26 6.69
N VAL A 80 -1.67 5.12 5.37
CA VAL A 80 -1.84 3.87 4.65
C VAL A 80 -0.53 3.53 3.95
N ALA A 81 0.18 2.55 4.48
CA ALA A 81 1.41 2.03 3.88
C ALA A 81 1.06 0.86 2.96
N VAL A 82 1.13 1.06 1.64
CA VAL A 82 0.87 0.01 0.66
C VAL A 82 2.20 -0.58 0.21
N VAL A 83 2.49 -1.79 0.67
CA VAL A 83 3.75 -2.51 0.39
C VAL A 83 3.49 -3.67 -0.54
N THR A 84 4.43 -3.96 -1.44
CA THR A 84 4.19 -4.97 -2.47
C THR A 84 5.36 -5.93 -2.64
N GLU A 85 5.08 -7.12 -3.18
CA GLU A 85 6.09 -7.85 -3.95
C GLU A 85 6.24 -7.19 -5.34
N ALA A 86 7.39 -7.39 -5.99
CA ALA A 86 7.50 -7.17 -7.43
C ALA A 86 6.60 -8.18 -8.17
N PRO A 87 6.08 -7.86 -9.36
CA PRO A 87 5.30 -8.82 -10.13
C PRO A 87 6.20 -9.97 -10.61
N TYR A 88 5.68 -11.18 -10.59
CA TYR A 88 6.38 -12.39 -11.02
C TYR A 88 5.42 -13.43 -11.56
N ALA A 89 5.93 -14.35 -12.39
CA ALA A 89 5.25 -15.55 -12.83
C ALA A 89 6.20 -16.75 -12.85
N GLU A 90 5.67 -17.91 -12.46
CA GLU A 90 6.37 -19.20 -12.47
C GLU A 90 7.68 -19.17 -11.66
N GLY A 91 8.76 -19.78 -12.15
CA GLY A 91 10.04 -19.90 -11.43
C GLY A 91 10.72 -18.57 -11.11
N PHE A 92 10.31 -17.45 -11.72
CA PHE A 92 10.78 -16.12 -11.33
C PHE A 92 10.27 -15.68 -9.95
N GLY A 93 9.20 -16.32 -9.45
CA GLY A 93 8.67 -16.10 -8.11
C GLY A 93 9.32 -16.96 -7.03
N ASP A 94 10.20 -17.90 -7.39
CA ASP A 94 10.88 -18.77 -6.44
C ASP A 94 11.65 -17.92 -5.41
N ALA A 95 11.46 -18.22 -4.13
CA ALA A 95 12.15 -17.52 -3.04
C ALA A 95 12.78 -18.52 -2.08
N GLU A 96 13.95 -18.17 -1.57
CA GLU A 96 14.71 -18.98 -0.62
C GLU A 96 14.05 -19.06 0.76
N ARG A 97 13.12 -18.15 1.06
CA ARG A 97 12.43 -18.07 2.36
C ARG A 97 10.94 -17.78 2.22
N SER A 98 10.17 -18.30 3.17
CA SER A 98 8.74 -18.02 3.34
C SER A 98 8.41 -17.92 4.84
N PRO A 99 7.70 -16.89 5.32
CA PRO A 99 7.19 -15.76 4.54
C PRO A 99 8.32 -14.84 4.01
N VAL A 100 8.04 -14.18 2.90
CA VAL A 100 9.03 -13.28 2.25
C VAL A 100 9.13 -11.94 2.95
N PRO A 101 10.32 -11.35 3.08
CA PRO A 101 10.46 -10.05 3.70
C PRO A 101 9.82 -8.94 2.85
N LEU A 102 9.46 -7.83 3.49
CA LEU A 102 9.23 -6.58 2.77
C LEU A 102 10.52 -6.15 2.05
N SER A 103 10.38 -5.43 0.94
CA SER A 103 11.52 -4.77 0.30
C SER A 103 12.20 -3.79 1.27
N GLU A 104 13.50 -3.54 1.10
CA GLU A 104 14.21 -2.56 1.93
C GLU A 104 13.58 -1.16 1.80
N ALA A 105 13.09 -0.81 0.61
CA ALA A 105 12.41 0.45 0.35
C ALA A 105 11.10 0.58 1.14
N ASP A 106 10.26 -0.46 1.18
CA ASP A 106 9.01 -0.44 1.93
C ASP A 106 9.26 -0.50 3.44
N ALA A 107 10.24 -1.28 3.89
CA ALA A 107 10.66 -1.29 5.28
C ALA A 107 11.12 0.10 5.75
N ALA A 108 11.91 0.79 4.93
CA ALA A 108 12.36 2.16 5.21
C ALA A 108 11.20 3.16 5.14
N CYS A 109 10.26 2.99 4.21
CA CYS A 109 9.06 3.82 4.11
C CYS A 109 8.23 3.76 5.40
N ILE A 110 7.94 2.55 5.91
CA ILE A 110 7.21 2.38 7.19
C ILE A 110 7.97 3.02 8.35
N ALA A 111 9.29 2.81 8.43
CA ALA A 111 10.12 3.41 9.47
C ALA A 111 10.04 4.94 9.44
N ARG A 112 10.17 5.57 8.26
CA ARG A 112 10.05 7.02 8.10
C ARG A 112 8.68 7.56 8.49
N LEU A 113 7.59 6.85 8.16
CA LEU A 113 6.24 7.23 8.59
C LEU A 113 6.16 7.26 10.12
N HIS A 114 6.62 6.20 10.78
CA HIS A 114 6.59 6.10 12.24
C HIS A 114 7.51 7.11 12.95
N GLU A 115 8.72 7.32 12.44
CA GLU A 115 9.69 8.27 13.00
C GLU A 115 9.20 9.72 12.94
N ARG A 116 8.43 10.08 11.89
CA ARG A 116 7.88 11.42 11.72
C ARG A 116 6.77 11.72 12.71
N ASP A 117 5.87 10.77 12.90
CA ASP A 117 4.77 10.90 13.84
C ASP A 117 4.50 9.55 14.52
N PRO A 118 5.12 9.30 15.68
CA PRO A 118 4.93 8.06 16.42
C PRO A 118 3.49 7.82 16.89
N ALA A 119 2.66 8.87 16.92
CA ALA A 119 1.25 8.79 17.33
C ALA A 119 0.30 8.56 16.15
N LEU A 120 0.75 8.77 14.91
CA LEU A 120 -0.05 8.54 13.71
C LEU A 120 -0.20 7.02 13.49
N PRO A 121 -1.43 6.46 13.55
CA PRO A 121 -1.60 5.04 13.29
C PRO A 121 -1.32 4.72 11.81
N ILE A 122 -0.61 3.62 11.58
CA ILE A 122 -0.32 3.09 10.25
C ILE A 122 -1.24 1.89 9.97
N VAL A 123 -1.96 1.93 8.87
CA VAL A 123 -2.64 0.76 8.28
C VAL A 123 -1.73 0.19 7.20
N LEU A 124 -1.23 -1.02 7.43
CA LEU A 124 -0.37 -1.73 6.49
C LEU A 124 -1.22 -2.53 5.50
N VAL A 125 -1.15 -2.21 4.22
CA VAL A 125 -1.80 -2.96 3.14
C VAL A 125 -0.73 -3.74 2.39
N THR A 126 -0.79 -5.06 2.39
CA THR A 126 0.17 -5.91 1.67
C THR A 126 -0.42 -6.42 0.36
N VAL A 127 0.26 -6.14 -0.75
CA VAL A 127 -0.09 -6.60 -2.09
C VAL A 127 0.94 -7.66 -2.51
N SER A 128 0.57 -8.93 -2.45
CA SER A 128 1.52 -10.04 -2.63
C SER A 128 0.85 -11.31 -3.13
N GLY A 129 1.60 -12.14 -3.86
CA GLY A 129 1.12 -13.45 -4.33
C GLY A 129 1.16 -14.53 -3.23
N ARG A 130 1.78 -14.22 -2.08
CA ARG A 130 1.98 -15.11 -0.92
C ARG A 130 2.10 -14.30 0.37
N ALA A 131 2.25 -15.00 1.50
CA ALA A 131 2.44 -14.35 2.80
C ALA A 131 3.76 -13.56 2.87
N MET A 132 3.66 -12.31 3.35
CA MET A 132 4.82 -11.46 3.68
C MET A 132 5.12 -11.49 5.17
N ASP A 133 6.41 -11.38 5.52
CA ASP A 133 6.92 -11.34 6.88
C ASP A 133 6.72 -9.94 7.46
N VAL A 134 5.56 -9.76 8.07
CA VAL A 134 5.15 -8.49 8.70
C VAL A 134 5.21 -8.53 10.24
N ALA A 135 5.69 -9.63 10.82
CA ALA A 135 5.61 -9.89 12.27
C ALA A 135 6.27 -8.80 13.11
N LYS A 136 7.41 -8.25 12.67
CA LYS A 136 8.11 -7.19 13.40
C LYS A 136 7.38 -5.84 13.40
N TYR A 137 6.49 -5.60 12.44
CA TYR A 137 5.78 -4.32 12.32
C TYR A 137 4.51 -4.27 13.18
N VAL A 138 3.85 -5.41 13.39
CA VAL A 138 2.59 -5.51 14.14
C VAL A 138 2.75 -5.50 15.66
N ASN A 139 3.96 -5.63 16.19
CA ASN A 139 4.24 -5.67 17.63
C ASN A 139 4.31 -4.28 18.30
N GLY A 140 3.67 -3.26 17.71
CA GLY A 140 3.56 -1.91 18.27
C GLY A 140 4.78 -0.99 18.11
N ALA A 141 5.98 -1.55 17.91
CA ALA A 141 7.21 -0.76 17.77
C ALA A 141 7.35 0.00 16.42
N SER A 142 6.42 -0.20 15.48
CA SER A 142 6.46 0.43 14.16
C SER A 142 5.21 1.26 13.85
N GLY A 143 4.35 1.52 14.84
CA GLY A 143 3.12 2.31 14.64
C GLY A 143 2.02 1.63 13.81
N VAL A 144 2.21 0.38 13.37
CA VAL A 144 1.19 -0.38 12.62
C VAL A 144 0.05 -0.77 13.56
N ALA A 145 -1.12 -0.20 13.32
CA ALA A 145 -2.34 -0.39 14.10
C ALA A 145 -3.31 -1.40 13.47
N ALA A 146 -3.20 -1.65 12.16
CA ALA A 146 -3.97 -2.66 11.45
C ALA A 146 -3.20 -3.19 10.23
N VAL A 147 -3.53 -4.42 9.80
CA VAL A 147 -2.97 -5.05 8.60
C VAL A 147 -4.10 -5.56 7.72
N VAL A 148 -4.02 -5.29 6.42
CA VAL A 148 -4.93 -5.80 5.39
C VAL A 148 -4.10 -6.54 4.34
N ALA A 149 -4.29 -7.86 4.25
CA ALA A 149 -3.72 -8.65 3.17
C ALA A 149 -4.65 -8.61 1.94
N SER A 150 -4.27 -7.85 0.91
CA SER A 150 -5.08 -7.66 -0.30
C SER A 150 -4.72 -8.61 -1.44
N TRP A 151 -3.70 -9.45 -1.26
CA TRP A 151 -3.21 -10.39 -2.27
C TRP A 151 -2.80 -9.68 -3.58
N LEU A 152 -3.18 -10.22 -4.74
CA LEU A 152 -3.07 -9.56 -6.04
C LEU A 152 -4.47 -9.15 -6.53
N PRO A 153 -4.96 -7.96 -6.14
CA PRO A 153 -6.36 -7.60 -6.31
C PRO A 153 -6.75 -7.18 -7.74
N GLY A 154 -5.80 -7.02 -8.65
CA GLY A 154 -6.08 -6.73 -10.06
C GLY A 154 -6.43 -5.26 -10.35
N SER A 155 -7.05 -5.01 -11.50
CA SER A 155 -7.25 -3.66 -12.04
C SER A 155 -8.13 -2.76 -11.18
N GLU A 156 -9.14 -3.34 -10.51
CA GLU A 156 -10.06 -2.62 -9.63
C GLU A 156 -9.61 -2.66 -8.16
N GLY A 157 -8.42 -3.21 -7.89
CA GLY A 157 -7.94 -3.43 -6.54
C GLY A 157 -7.82 -2.15 -5.71
N GLY A 158 -7.46 -1.03 -6.34
CA GLY A 158 -7.41 0.26 -5.65
C GLY A 158 -8.77 0.71 -5.10
N ASP A 159 -9.85 0.51 -5.85
CA ASP A 159 -11.20 0.85 -5.41
C ASP A 159 -11.71 -0.14 -4.37
N GLY A 160 -11.53 -1.45 -4.61
CA GLY A 160 -11.94 -2.48 -3.64
C GLY A 160 -11.24 -2.35 -2.29
N ILE A 161 -9.94 -2.01 -2.27
CA ILE A 161 -9.22 -1.72 -1.03
C ILE A 161 -9.82 -0.47 -0.36
N ALA A 162 -10.00 0.62 -1.11
CA ALA A 162 -10.50 1.87 -0.54
C ALA A 162 -11.92 1.75 0.02
N GLU A 163 -12.80 0.98 -0.61
CA GLU A 163 -14.18 0.71 -0.14
C GLU A 163 -14.22 -0.04 1.19
N VAL A 164 -13.27 -0.93 1.46
CA VAL A 164 -13.19 -1.62 2.76
C VAL A 164 -12.54 -0.75 3.83
N LEU A 165 -11.58 0.10 3.44
CA LEU A 165 -10.90 0.97 4.39
C LEU A 165 -11.79 2.12 4.91
N TYR A 166 -12.84 2.52 4.17
CA TYR A 166 -13.74 3.64 4.48
C TYR A 166 -15.18 3.22 4.75
#